data_AF-A0A957M637-F1
#
_entry.id   AF-A0A957M637-F1
#
_cell.length_a   1.000
_cell.length_b   1.000
_cell.length_c   1.000
_cell.angle_alpha   90.00
_cell.angle_beta   90.00
_cell.angle_gamma   90.00
#
_symmetry.space_group_name_H-M   'P 1'
#
loop_
_entity.id
_entity.type
_entity.pdbx_description
1 polymer ?
#
loop_
_entity_poly.entity_id
_entity_poly.type
_entity_poly.pdbx_seq_one_letter_code
_entity_poly.pdbx_strand_id
1 'polypeptide(L)' 'MTSIDVQTLYALLPAIYRLRDHEEGGPLRDLIEVIADQAAIVQEGIEQAYDDQFIETSAEWAVPYIG' A
#
# COMPACT_ATOMS: atom_id res chain seq x y z
N MET A 1 -0.61 7.65 8.75
CA MET A 1 -1.51 6.69 8.08
C MET A 1 -1.17 5.28 8.52
N THR A 2 -2.15 4.38 8.55
CA THR A 2 -1.90 2.94 8.77
C THR A 2 -1.00 2.45 7.64
N SER A 3 0.13 1.82 7.96
CA SER A 3 1.00 1.22 6.95
C SER A 3 0.23 0.09 6.26
N ILE A 4 0.20 0.07 4.93
CA ILE A 4 -0.30 -1.09 4.19
C ILE A 4 0.75 -2.18 4.28
N ASP A 5 0.51 -3.16 5.16
CA ASP A 5 1.37 -4.33 5.34
C ASP A 5 0.61 -5.63 5.10
N VAL A 6 1.36 -6.73 4.94
CA VAL A 6 0.81 -8.04 4.61
C VAL A 6 -0.18 -8.55 5.66
N GLN A 7 0.05 -8.31 6.96
CA GLN A 7 -0.86 -8.76 8.02
C GLN A 7 -2.18 -8.00 7.95
N THR A 8 -2.09 -6.68 7.77
CA THR A 8 -3.28 -5.83 7.65
C THR A 8 -4.13 -6.27 6.46
N LEU A 9 -3.55 -6.43 5.27
CA LEU A 9 -4.28 -6.86 4.08
C LEU A 9 -4.81 -8.29 4.20
N TYR A 10 -4.00 -9.22 4.71
CA TYR A 10 -4.41 -10.61 4.88
C TYR A 10 -5.57 -10.72 5.89
N ALA A 11 -5.56 -9.91 6.96
CA ALA A 11 -6.62 -9.89 7.96
C ALA A 11 -7.99 -9.40 7.43
N LEU A 12 -8.00 -8.62 6.34
CA LEU A 12 -9.24 -8.21 5.67
C LEU A 12 -9.94 -9.37 4.94
N LEU A 13 -9.22 -10.45 4.65
CA LEU A 13 -9.80 -11.62 4.01
C LEU A 13 -10.75 -12.36 4.97
N PRO A 14 -11.90 -12.84 4.47
CA PRO A 14 -12.77 -13.73 5.22
C PRO A 14 -11.99 -14.91 5.81
N ALA A 15 -12.31 -15.27 7.05
CA ALA A 15 -11.57 -16.29 7.80
C ALA A 15 -11.46 -17.64 7.05
N ILE A 16 -12.45 -18.00 6.24
CA ILE A 16 -12.44 -19.23 5.44
C ILE A 16 -11.27 -19.29 4.45
N TYR A 17 -10.89 -18.17 3.83
CA TYR A 17 -9.76 -18.15 2.89
C TYR A 17 -8.43 -18.25 3.63
N ARG A 18 -8.33 -17.59 4.79
CA ARG A 18 -7.12 -17.68 5.61
C ARG A 18 -6.86 -19.07 6.18
N LEU A 19 -7.93 -19.78 6.53
CA LEU A 19 -7.84 -21.18 7.00
C LEU A 19 -7.36 -22.10 5.88
N ARG A 20 -7.99 -22.02 4.70
CA ARG A 20 -7.62 -22.85 3.54
C ARG A 20 -6.22 -22.55 3.05
N ASP A 21 -5.83 -21.29 3.04
CA ASP A 21 -4.47 -20.90 2.65
C ASP A 21 -3.43 -21.54 3.56
N HIS A 22 -3.67 -21.52 4.88
CA HIS A 22 -2.79 -22.19 5.83
C HIS A 22 -2.72 -23.72 5.62
N GLU A 23 -3.83 -24.36 5.25
CA GLU A 23 -3.86 -25.80 4.93
C GLU A 23 -3.05 -26.13 3.65
N GLU A 24 -3.02 -25.22 2.68
CA GLU A 24 -2.31 -25.37 1.41
C GLU A 24 -0.86 -24.81 1.45
N GLY A 25 -0.37 -24.42 2.62
CA GLY A 25 1.01 -23.97 2.82
C GLY A 25 1.27 -22.47 2.67
N GLY A 26 0.22 -21.65 2.56
CA GLY A 26 0.30 -20.18 2.55
C GLY A 26 0.46 -19.45 1.20
N PRO A 27 0.16 -20.02 0.02
CA PRO A 27 0.43 -19.34 -1.26
C PRO A 27 -0.37 -18.03 -1.46
N LEU A 28 -1.56 -17.90 -0.86
CA LEU A 28 -2.33 -16.66 -0.88
C LEU A 28 -1.66 -15.59 -0.02
N ARG A 29 -1.14 -15.94 1.16
CA ARG A 29 -0.36 -15.01 1.99
C ARG A 29 0.87 -14.49 1.24
N ASP A 30 1.60 -15.37 0.54
CA ASP A 30 2.76 -14.98 -0.27
C ASP A 30 2.36 -14.02 -1.40
N LEU A 31 1.22 -14.26 -2.05
CA LEU A 31 0.70 -13.32 -3.05
C LEU A 31 0.33 -11.96 -2.42
N ILE A 32 -0.28 -11.97 -1.24
CA ILE A 32 -0.64 -10.74 -0.52
C ILE A 32 0.61 -9.97 -0.10
N GLU A 33 1.74 -10.62 0.14
CA GLU A 33 3.03 -9.95 0.42
C GLU A 33 3.47 -9.10 -0.77
N VAL A 34 3.48 -9.69 -1.96
CA VAL A 34 3.80 -8.96 -3.20
C VAL A 34 2.83 -7.80 -3.42
N ILE A 35 1.54 -7.99 -3.15
CA ILE A 35 0.54 -6.93 -3.27
C ILE A 35 0.77 -5.81 -2.24
N ALA A 36 1.13 -6.16 -1.00
CA ALA A 36 1.40 -5.19 0.05
C ALA A 36 2.59 -4.30 -0.33
N ASP A 37 3.66 -4.87 -0.86
CA ASP A 37 4.83 -4.13 -1.34
C ASP A 37 4.47 -3.11 -2.42
N GLN A 38 3.65 -3.52 -3.40
CA GLN A 38 3.21 -2.60 -4.45
C GLN A 38 2.24 -1.54 -3.92
N ALA A 39 1.37 -1.91 -2.99
CA ALA A 39 0.44 -0.98 -2.36
C ALA A 39 1.17 0.07 -1.51
N ALA A 40 2.28 -0.27 -0.87
CA ALA A 40 3.13 0.66 -0.14
C ALA A 40 3.72 1.74 -1.08
N ILE A 41 4.22 1.33 -2.26
CA ILE A 41 4.73 2.26 -3.28
C ILE A 41 3.62 3.21 -3.76
N VAL A 42 2.42 2.67 -4.01
CA VAL A 42 1.26 3.48 -4.42
C VAL A 42 0.83 4.43 -3.31
N GLN A 43 0.83 3.99 -2.06
CA GLN A 43 0.49 4.84 -0.92
C GLN A 43 1.48 6.00 -0.78
N GLU A 44 2.79 5.74 -0.84
CA GLU A 44 3.82 6.77 -0.81
C GLU A 44 3.64 7.76 -1.97
N GLY A 45 3.35 7.26 -3.17
CA GLY A 45 3.06 8.11 -4.33
C GLY A 45 1.82 8.99 -4.13
N ILE A 46 0.77 8.48 -3.47
CA ILE A 46 -0.42 9.26 -3.14
C ILE A 46 -0.11 10.30 -2.07
N GLU A 47 0.63 9.94 -1.02
CA GLU A 47 1.09 10.86 0.03
C GLU A 47 1.88 12.02 -0.60
N GLN A 48 2.86 11.71 -1.46
CA GLN A 48 3.62 12.72 -2.19
C GLN A 48 2.72 13.55 -3.12
N ALA A 49 1.72 12.94 -3.78
CA ALA A 49 0.79 13.69 -4.62
C ALA A 49 -0.12 14.66 -3.84
N TYR A 50 -0.35 14.40 -2.54
CA TYR A 50 -0.99 15.38 -1.65
C TYR A 50 -0.01 16.47 -1.23
N ASP A 51 1.25 16.12 -0.94
CA ASP A 51 2.30 17.10 -0.61
C ASP A 51 2.61 18.04 -1.78
N ASP A 52 2.52 17.53 -3.01
CA ASP A 52 2.65 18.26 -4.27
C ASP A 52 1.48 19.24 -4.54
N GLN A 53 0.52 19.37 -3.62
CA GLN A 53 -0.51 20.42 -3.70
C GLN A 53 -0.09 21.70 -2.98
N PHE A 54 1.01 21.68 -2.21
CA PHE A 54 1.49 22.82 -1.44
C PHE A 54 2.96 23.12 -1.77
N ILE A 55 3.27 24.41 -2.00
CA ILE A 55 4.60 24.83 -2.46
C ILE A 55 5.72 24.48 -1.47
N GLU A 56 5.43 24.45 -0.17
CA GLU A 56 6.39 24.18 0.90
C GLU A 56 6.80 22.70 0.99
N THR A 57 5.94 21.78 0.53
CA THR A 57 6.12 20.32 0.65
C THR A 57 6.24 19.63 -0.72
N SER A 58 6.01 20.38 -1.79
CA SER A 58 6.06 19.91 -3.16
C SER A 58 7.45 19.43 -3.56
N ALA A 59 7.47 18.35 -4.34
CA ALA A 59 8.63 17.97 -5.12
C ALA A 59 8.98 19.05 -6.15
N GLU A 60 10.27 19.23 -6.43
CA GLU A 60 10.77 20.32 -7.29
C GLU A 60 10.14 20.34 -8.69
N TRP A 61 9.76 19.18 -9.23
CA TRP A 61 9.10 19.08 -10.54
C TRP A 61 7.69 19.68 -10.53
N ALA A 62 6.99 19.67 -9.40
CA ALA A 62 5.62 20.13 -9.25
C ALA A 62 5.54 21.65 -8.99
N VAL A 63 6.58 22.24 -8.39
CA VAL A 63 6.70 23.68 -8.10
C VAL A 63 6.26 24.60 -9.25
N PRO A 64 6.68 24.39 -10.53
CA PRO A 64 6.27 25.26 -11.64
C PRO A 64 4.77 25.24 -11.96
N TYR A 65 4.03 24.29 -11.38
CA TYR A 65 2.60 24.09 -11.60
C TYR A 65 1.75 24.48 -10.38
N ILE A 66 2.38 24.82 -9.25
CA ILE A 66 1.74 25.24 -8.00
C ILE A 66 1.96 26.75 -7.85
N GLY A 67 1.21 27.55 -8.61
CA GLY A 67 1.36 29.01 -8.66
C GLY A 67 1.06 29.61 -10.01
#